data_AF-A0A2N1DJY2-F1
#
_entry.id   AF-A0A2N1DJY2-F1
#
_cell.length_a   1.000
_cell.length_b   1.000
_cell.length_c   1.000
_cell.angle_alpha   90.00
_cell.angle_beta   90.00
_cell.angle_gamma   90.00
#
_symmetry.space_group_name_H-M   'P 1'
#
loop_
_entity.id
_entity.type
_entity.pdbx_description
1 polymer ?
#
loop_
_entity_poly.entity_id
_entity_poly.type
_entity_poly.pdbx_seq_one_letter_code
_entity_poly.pdbx_strand_id
1 'polypeptide(L)'
;MEFEFRKDYFSDQATVKLSMDHEAFGTWLEQEGQSIAWVDALLVNISAVQKRVLTDFKLVGSEFSLLVNDDEAQVINHSLLNDFDEVDLEGDLSFYDLEIEASCGFDDFINFIESWSEFLHSK
;
A
#
# COMPACT_ATOMS: atom_id res chain seq x y z
N MET A 1 7.74 9.35 -3.97
CA MET A 1 6.30 9.17 -4.29
C MET A 1 5.56 10.49 -4.04
N GLU A 2 4.61 10.90 -4.90
CA GLU A 2 3.78 12.12 -4.67
C GLU A 2 2.33 11.75 -4.36
N PHE A 3 1.71 12.42 -3.37
CA PHE A 3 0.34 12.13 -2.92
C PHE A 3 -0.44 13.38 -2.50
N GLU A 4 -1.77 13.31 -2.62
CA GLU A 4 -2.71 14.32 -2.14
C GLU A 4 -3.90 13.66 -1.43
N PHE A 5 -4.11 13.99 -0.15
CA PHE A 5 -5.23 13.49 0.64
C PHE A 5 -6.46 14.37 0.51
N ARG A 6 -7.63 13.72 0.50
CA ARG A 6 -8.93 14.38 0.42
C ARG A 6 -9.89 13.76 1.40
N LYS A 7 -10.80 14.58 1.91
CA LYS A 7 -11.91 14.13 2.76
C LYS A 7 -13.17 14.10 1.91
N ASP A 8 -13.82 12.95 1.86
CA ASP A 8 -15.17 12.84 1.34
C ASP A 8 -16.16 13.16 2.47
N TYR A 9 -16.77 14.35 2.39
CA TYR A 9 -17.75 14.81 3.36
C TYR A 9 -19.09 14.07 3.29
N PHE A 10 -19.36 13.33 2.21
CA PHE A 10 -20.60 12.57 2.05
C PHE A 10 -20.49 11.17 2.65
N SER A 11 -19.34 10.51 2.49
CA SER A 11 -19.10 9.17 3.04
C SER A 11 -18.36 9.16 4.38
N ASP A 12 -17.83 10.32 4.82
CA ASP A 12 -16.88 10.50 5.92
C ASP A 12 -15.58 9.67 5.78
N GLN A 13 -15.31 9.17 4.58
CA GLN A 13 -14.10 8.44 4.25
C GLN A 13 -12.99 9.39 3.80
N ALA A 14 -11.76 8.98 4.04
CA ALA A 14 -10.57 9.62 3.51
C ALA A 14 -10.21 8.97 2.17
N THR A 15 -9.81 9.78 1.20
CA THR A 15 -9.31 9.33 -0.10
C THR A 15 -7.93 9.91 -0.37
N VAL A 16 -7.18 9.25 -1.24
CA VAL A 16 -5.82 9.64 -1.61
C VAL A 16 -5.64 9.55 -3.11
N LYS A 17 -5.04 10.58 -3.69
CA LYS A 17 -4.58 10.57 -5.07
C LYS A 17 -3.06 10.47 -5.09
N LEU A 18 -2.53 9.51 -5.83
CA LEU A 18 -1.09 9.29 -5.99
C LEU A 18 -0.62 9.64 -7.40
N SER A 19 0.69 9.84 -7.55
CA SER A 19 1.36 9.91 -8.85
C SER A 19 1.18 8.60 -9.63
N MET A 20 1.33 8.68 -10.96
CA MET A 20 1.33 7.52 -11.85
C MET A 20 2.30 6.44 -11.34
N ASP A 21 1.96 5.17 -11.57
CA ASP A 21 2.67 3.95 -11.11
C ASP A 21 2.51 3.62 -9.61
N HIS A 22 1.79 4.45 -8.84
CA HIS A 22 1.60 4.23 -7.40
C HIS A 22 0.12 4.09 -7.01
N GLU A 23 -0.79 4.00 -7.98
CA GLU A 23 -2.23 4.02 -7.76
C GLU A 23 -2.71 2.86 -6.87
N ALA A 24 -2.09 1.68 -6.97
CA ALA A 24 -2.40 0.53 -6.12
C ALA A 24 -2.21 0.80 -4.61
N PHE A 25 -1.25 1.65 -4.21
CA PHE A 25 -1.12 2.06 -2.80
C PHE A 25 -2.32 2.87 -2.33
N GLY A 26 -2.90 3.68 -3.22
CA GLY A 26 -4.05 4.50 -2.90
C GLY A 26 -5.27 3.63 -2.66
N THR A 27 -5.58 2.74 -3.60
CA THR A 27 -6.69 1.79 -3.48
C THR A 27 -6.55 0.94 -2.22
N TRP A 28 -5.37 0.38 -1.95
CA TRP A 28 -5.13 -0.41 -0.75
C TRP A 28 -5.35 0.40 0.54
N LEU A 29 -4.81 1.63 0.60
CA LEU A 29 -4.92 2.47 1.79
C LEU A 29 -6.35 2.99 2.01
N GLU A 30 -7.09 3.28 0.95
CA GLU A 30 -8.50 3.66 1.05
C GLU A 30 -9.36 2.51 1.58
N GLN A 31 -9.04 1.26 1.24
CA GLN A 31 -9.78 0.09 1.70
C GLN A 31 -9.49 -0.26 3.17
N GLU A 32 -8.22 -0.34 3.54
CA GLU A 32 -7.80 -0.87 4.86
C GLU A 32 -7.47 0.26 5.87
N GLY A 33 -7.02 1.41 5.36
CA GLY A 33 -6.43 2.49 6.13
C GLY A 33 -7.41 3.50 6.73
N GLN A 34 -8.72 3.26 6.75
CA GLN A 34 -9.70 4.21 7.30
C GLN A 34 -9.66 4.29 8.84
N SER A 35 -9.08 3.30 9.51
CA SER A 35 -8.99 3.23 10.97
C SER A 35 -7.64 3.74 11.46
N ILE A 36 -7.65 4.78 12.29
CA ILE A 36 -6.45 5.32 12.95
C ILE A 36 -5.67 4.22 13.69
N ALA A 37 -6.39 3.38 14.46
CA ALA A 37 -5.75 2.30 15.22
C ALA A 37 -5.07 1.26 14.31
N TRP A 38 -5.61 1.04 13.11
CA TRP A 38 -5.00 0.15 12.12
C TRP A 38 -3.72 0.77 11.53
N VAL A 39 -3.77 2.06 11.19
CA VAL A 39 -2.62 2.80 10.64
C VAL A 39 -1.49 2.89 11.67
N ASP A 40 -1.81 3.15 12.94
CA ASP A 40 -0.81 3.19 14.01
C ASP A 40 -0.16 1.81 14.22
N ALA A 41 -0.94 0.72 14.15
CA ALA A 41 -0.40 -0.63 14.22
C ALA A 41 0.54 -0.94 13.04
N LEU A 42 0.20 -0.47 11.85
CA LEU A 42 1.07 -0.57 10.67
C LEU A 42 2.39 0.20 10.89
N LEU A 43 2.33 1.45 11.36
CA LEU A 43 3.51 2.27 11.64
C LEU A 43 4.46 1.63 12.68
N VAL A 44 3.92 0.91 13.67
CA VAL A 44 4.73 0.14 14.63
C VAL A 44 5.54 -0.95 13.92
N ASN A 45 4.94 -1.68 12.98
CA ASN A 45 5.62 -2.73 12.22
C ASN A 45 6.66 -2.14 11.26
N ILE A 46 6.32 -1.07 10.54
CA ILE A 46 7.26 -0.34 9.69
C ILE A 46 8.47 0.16 10.51
N SER A 47 8.23 0.70 11.70
CA SER A 47 9.29 1.11 12.63
C SER A 47 10.20 -0.04 13.07
N ALA A 48 9.67 -1.26 13.17
CA ALA A 48 10.48 -2.43 13.50
C ALA A 48 11.40 -2.84 12.34
N VAL A 49 10.94 -2.71 11.09
CA VAL A 49 11.77 -2.88 9.88
C VAL A 49 12.83 -1.79 9.81
N GLN A 50 12.46 -0.51 10.02
CA GLN A 50 13.38 0.62 10.01
C GLN A 50 14.51 0.46 11.05
N LYS A 51 14.19 -0.07 12.23
CA LYS A 51 15.17 -0.35 13.30
C LYS A 51 15.96 -1.65 13.09
N ARG A 52 15.74 -2.35 11.97
CA ARG A 52 16.33 -3.65 11.65
C ARG A 52 16.08 -4.72 12.72
N VAL A 53 14.95 -4.59 13.42
CA VAL A 53 14.44 -5.64 14.32
C VAL A 53 13.77 -6.74 13.53
N LEU A 54 13.12 -6.36 12.42
CA LEU A 54 12.58 -7.25 11.39
C LEU A 54 13.36 -7.02 10.10
N THR A 55 13.65 -8.08 9.36
CA THR A 55 14.25 -8.01 8.01
C THR A 55 13.20 -7.63 6.98
N ASP A 56 12.02 -8.21 7.12
CA ASP A 56 10.87 -8.01 6.26
C ASP A 56 9.58 -8.04 7.07
N PHE A 57 8.56 -7.37 6.54
CA PHE A 57 7.21 -7.36 7.08
C PHE A 57 6.22 -7.61 5.94
N LYS A 58 5.29 -8.54 6.17
CA LYS A 58 4.20 -8.83 5.24
C LYS A 58 2.86 -8.66 5.95
N LEU A 59 1.97 -7.90 5.33
CA LEU A 59 0.59 -7.74 5.75
C LEU A 59 -0.34 -8.20 4.63
N VAL A 60 -1.17 -9.21 4.93
CA VAL A 60 -2.18 -9.71 3.99
C VAL A 60 -3.52 -9.07 4.37
N GLY A 61 -3.99 -8.16 3.52
CA GLY A 61 -5.32 -7.54 3.62
C GLY A 61 -6.39 -8.35 2.90
N SER A 62 -7.54 -7.73 2.64
CA SER A 62 -8.67 -8.37 1.97
C SER A 62 -8.43 -8.60 0.48
N GLU A 63 -7.91 -7.60 -0.23
CA GLU A 63 -7.66 -7.68 -1.68
C GLU A 63 -6.19 -7.47 -2.04
N PHE A 64 -5.41 -6.85 -1.15
CA PHE A 64 -4.00 -6.55 -1.39
C PHE A 64 -3.11 -7.18 -0.32
N SER A 65 -1.88 -7.49 -0.71
CA SER A 65 -0.79 -7.81 0.22
C SER A 65 0.24 -6.70 0.17
N LEU A 66 0.63 -6.19 1.33
CA LEU A 66 1.76 -5.28 1.49
C LEU A 66 3.01 -6.10 1.88
N LEU A 67 4.11 -5.84 1.21
CA LEU A 67 5.44 -6.33 1.54
C LEU A 67 6.35 -5.13 1.80
N VAL A 68 7.12 -5.16 2.88
CA VAL A 68 8.03 -4.09 3.26
C VAL A 68 9.36 -4.68 3.70
N ASN A 69 10.45 -4.17 3.17
CA ASN A 69 11.81 -4.46 3.62
C ASN A 69 12.58 -3.14 3.87
N ASP A 70 13.88 -3.21 4.09
CA ASP A 70 14.71 -2.03 4.39
C ASP A 70 15.12 -1.20 3.16
N ASP A 71 14.70 -1.60 1.96
CA ASP A 71 14.97 -0.94 0.67
C ASP A 71 13.68 -0.38 0.05
N GLU A 72 12.61 -1.18 0.00
CA GLU A 72 11.36 -0.86 -0.68
C GLU A 72 10.10 -1.38 0.04
N ALA A 73 8.97 -0.80 -0.34
CA ALA A 73 7.64 -1.30 -0.04
C ALA A 73 6.88 -1.59 -1.34
N GLN A 74 6.08 -2.64 -1.34
CA GLN A 74 5.32 -3.11 -2.49
C GLN A 74 3.92 -3.55 -2.08
N VAL A 75 2.91 -3.17 -2.85
CA VAL A 75 1.54 -3.65 -2.72
C VAL A 75 1.18 -4.47 -3.95
N ILE A 76 0.55 -5.62 -3.72
CA ILE A 76 0.16 -6.57 -4.77
C ILE A 76 -1.29 -6.98 -4.54
N ASN A 77 -2.15 -6.79 -5.54
CA ASN A 77 -3.51 -7.30 -5.51
C ASN A 77 -3.51 -8.83 -5.63
N HIS A 78 -4.39 -9.51 -4.90
CA HIS A 78 -4.51 -10.97 -4.94
C HIS A 78 -5.00 -11.48 -6.30
N SER A 79 -5.68 -10.65 -7.10
CA SER A 79 -6.08 -10.99 -8.47
C SER A 79 -4.87 -11.34 -9.35
N LEU A 80 -3.74 -10.66 -9.17
CA LEU A 80 -2.50 -10.96 -9.87
C LEU A 80 -1.98 -12.36 -9.54
N LEU A 81 -2.18 -12.83 -8.30
CA LEU A 81 -1.75 -14.17 -7.87
C LEU A 81 -2.65 -15.28 -8.43
N ASN A 82 -3.95 -15.00 -8.62
CA ASN A 82 -4.89 -15.96 -9.20
C ASN A 82 -4.65 -16.20 -10.71
N ASP A 83 -4.14 -15.21 -11.44
CA ASP A 83 -3.78 -15.38 -12.85
C ASP A 83 -2.56 -16.31 -13.00
N PHE A 84 -1.67 -16.39 -12.00
CA PHE A 84 -0.49 -17.27 -12.04
C PHE A 84 -0.78 -18.76 -11.84
N ASP A 85 -1.91 -19.14 -11.24
CA ASP A 85 -2.27 -20.56 -11.03
C ASP A 85 -2.95 -21.20 -12.27
N GLU A 86 -3.22 -20.43 -13.34
CA GLU A 86 -3.89 -20.94 -14.56
C GLU A 86 -3.12 -20.75 -15.88
N VAL A 87 -1.85 -20.33 -15.88
CA VAL A 87 -1.01 -20.26 -17.10
C VAL A 87 0.17 -21.22 -17.08
N ASP A 88 -0.11 -22.46 -17.51
CA ASP A 88 0.85 -23.18 -18.35
C ASP A 88 0.77 -22.59 -19.78
N LEU A 89 1.93 -22.38 -20.38
CA LEU A 89 2.17 -22.05 -21.81
C LEU A 89 2.14 -20.58 -22.26
N GLU A 90 3.35 -20.13 -22.60
CA GLU A 90 3.71 -19.39 -23.82
C GLU A 90 3.01 -18.03 -24.08
N GLY A 91 3.73 -16.96 -23.76
CA GLY A 91 3.66 -15.72 -24.54
C GLY A 91 3.49 -14.45 -23.71
N ASP A 92 4.61 -13.80 -23.38
CA ASP A 92 4.85 -12.37 -23.56
C ASP A 92 3.64 -11.41 -23.48
N LEU A 93 2.86 -11.45 -22.40
CA LEU A 93 1.90 -10.40 -22.01
C LEU A 93 1.71 -10.46 -20.48
N SER A 94 2.74 -10.15 -19.71
CA SER A 94 2.52 -9.76 -18.31
C SER A 94 1.75 -8.44 -18.34
N PHE A 95 0.44 -8.50 -18.13
CA PHE A 95 -0.38 -7.32 -17.89
C PHE A 95 0.07 -6.70 -16.56
N TYR A 96 1.15 -5.91 -16.60
CA TYR A 96 1.47 -4.94 -15.56
C TYR A 96 0.40 -3.85 -15.62
N ASP A 97 -0.77 -4.15 -15.09
CA ASP A 97 -1.75 -3.12 -14.82
C ASP A 97 -1.25 -2.39 -13.56
N LEU A 98 -0.88 -1.12 -13.71
CA LEU A 98 -0.37 -0.30 -12.60
C LEU A 98 -1.47 -0.05 -11.53
N GLU A 99 -2.70 -0.48 -11.81
CA GLU A 99 -3.82 -0.52 -10.88
C GLU A 99 -3.81 -1.74 -9.93
N ILE A 100 -3.03 -2.80 -10.21
CA ILE A 100 -3.01 -4.03 -9.40
C ILE A 100 -1.70 -4.28 -8.64
N GLU A 101 -0.64 -3.53 -8.95
CA GLU A 101 0.64 -3.58 -8.24
C GLU A 101 1.31 -2.21 -8.23
N ALA A 102 1.99 -1.87 -7.14
CA ALA A 102 2.88 -0.71 -7.07
C ALA A 102 4.03 -0.96 -6.09
N SER A 103 5.19 -0.34 -6.34
CA SER A 103 6.31 -0.31 -5.41
C SER A 103 6.87 1.10 -5.25
N CYS A 104 7.54 1.35 -4.13
CA CYS A 104 8.25 2.60 -3.87
C CYS A 104 9.38 2.38 -2.87
N GLY A 105 10.30 3.35 -2.78
CA GLY A 105 11.36 3.31 -1.77
C GLY A 105 10.81 3.31 -0.34
N PHE A 106 11.52 2.66 0.57
CA PHE A 106 11.08 2.51 1.96
C PHE A 106 10.84 3.86 2.67
N ASP A 107 11.72 4.85 2.45
CA ASP A 107 11.56 6.20 3.03
C ASP A 107 10.32 6.93 2.50
N ASP A 108 10.03 6.79 1.20
CA ASP A 108 8.82 7.34 0.59
C ASP A 108 7.56 6.72 1.21
N PHE A 109 7.57 5.40 1.43
CA PHE A 109 6.47 4.68 2.04
C PHE A 109 6.22 5.10 3.50
N ILE A 110 7.29 5.27 4.29
CA ILE A 110 7.16 5.79 5.66
C ILE A 110 6.50 7.16 5.65
N ASN A 111 7.03 8.08 4.83
CA ASN A 111 6.50 9.44 4.75
C ASN A 111 5.02 9.45 4.33
N PHE A 112 4.65 8.56 3.42
CA PHE A 112 3.28 8.39 2.97
C PHE A 112 2.33 7.95 4.10
N ILE A 113 2.67 6.89 4.85
CA ILE A 113 1.82 6.36 5.93
C ILE A 113 1.77 7.31 7.14
N GLU A 114 2.88 7.96 7.49
CA GLU A 114 2.90 8.98 8.55
C GLU A 114 2.00 10.16 8.21
N SER A 115 2.11 10.70 6.99
CA SER A 115 1.26 11.80 6.52
C SER A 115 -0.22 11.40 6.50
N TRP A 116 -0.53 10.15 6.17
CA TRP A 116 -1.89 9.62 6.24
C TRP A 116 -2.43 9.55 7.68
N SER A 117 -1.62 9.05 8.62
CA SER A 117 -2.01 9.02 10.04
C SER A 117 -2.27 10.44 10.57
N GLU A 118 -1.41 11.40 10.23
CA GLU A 118 -1.61 12.81 10.60
C GLU A 118 -2.90 13.38 10.01
N PHE A 119 -3.18 13.08 8.74
CA PHE A 119 -4.42 13.50 8.08
C PHE A 119 -5.68 12.96 8.77
N LEU A 120 -5.67 11.69 9.19
CA LEU A 120 -6.79 11.10 9.92
C LEU A 120 -6.94 11.66 11.33
N HIS A 121 -5.84 11.96 12.02
CA HIS A 121 -5.84 12.56 13.36
C HIS A 121 -6.24 14.03 13.36
N SER A 122 -5.99 14.74 12.27
CA SER A 122 -6.40 16.14 12.09
C SER A 122 -7.91 16.30 11.79
N LYS A 123 -8.69 15.21 11.83
CA LYS A 123 -10.16 15.22 11.68
C LYS A 123 -10.87 16.07 12.73
#